data_AF-A0A6G1RL19-F1
#
_entry.id   AF-A0A6G1RL19-F1
#
_cell.length_a   1.000
_cell.length_b   1.000
_cell.length_c   1.000
_cell.angle_alpha   90.00
_cell.angle_beta   90.00
_cell.angle_gamma   90.00
#
_symmetry.space_group_name_H-M   'P 1'
#
loop_
_entity.id
_entity.type
_entity.pdbx_description
1 polymer ?
#
loop_
_entity_poly.entity_id
_entity_poly.type
_entity_poly.pdbx_seq_one_letter_code
_entity_poly.pdbx_strand_id
1 'polypeptide(L)'
;TGFIPTSILKRQKQLRRKNVRFDQVTVYYFARRQGFTSVPSQGGSSLGMAQRHNSVRRYTLCEFAQEQEVNHREILREHLKEEKLHAKKMKLTKNGTVESEEADGLTLEDVSDDDIDVENVEVDDYFFLQPLPTKRRRALLRASGVHRIDAEEKQELRAIRLSREECGCDCRLYCDPEACACSQAGIKCQVDRMSFPCGCSRDGCGNMAGRIEFNPIRVRTHYLHTIMKLELENKRQGGRPPAPEE
;
A
#
# COMPACT_ATOMS: atom_id res chain seq x y z
N THR A 1 -5.61 41.79 -17.44
CA THR A 1 -6.85 41.57 -16.66
C THR A 1 -6.62 40.39 -15.73
N GLY A 2 -6.51 40.66 -14.42
CA GLY A 2 -6.04 39.69 -13.43
C GLY A 2 -7.09 38.65 -13.07
N PHE A 3 -6.67 37.37 -13.06
CA PHE A 3 -7.47 36.27 -12.52
C PHE A 3 -7.48 36.36 -11.00
N ILE A 4 -8.62 36.69 -10.41
CA ILE A 4 -8.81 36.65 -8.95
C ILE A 4 -9.33 35.25 -8.60
N PRO A 5 -8.54 34.39 -7.93
CA PRO A 5 -9.03 33.09 -7.50
C PRO A 5 -10.14 33.27 -6.47
N THR A 6 -11.28 32.62 -6.71
CA THR A 6 -12.42 32.65 -5.79
C THR A 6 -12.05 31.96 -4.47
N SER A 7 -12.25 32.68 -3.35
CA SER A 7 -12.05 32.17 -1.99
C SER A 7 -12.85 30.89 -1.72
N ILE A 8 -12.17 29.88 -1.17
CA ILE A 8 -12.72 28.60 -0.68
C ILE A 8 -13.81 28.79 0.39
N LEU A 9 -13.92 29.99 0.98
CA LEU A 9 -14.88 30.30 2.04
C LEU A 9 -16.27 30.74 1.52
N LYS A 10 -16.49 30.84 0.20
CA LYS A 10 -17.84 31.07 -0.33
C LYS A 10 -18.69 29.80 -0.18
N ARG A 11 -19.66 29.86 0.74
CA ARG A 11 -20.72 28.87 0.95
C ARG A 11 -21.42 28.57 -0.39
N GLN A 12 -21.08 27.44 -1.01
CA GLN A 12 -21.71 27.00 -2.25
C GLN A 12 -23.21 26.80 -2.01
N LYS A 13 -24.05 27.44 -2.85
CA LYS A 13 -25.49 27.21 -2.92
C LYS A 13 -25.69 25.72 -3.20
N GLN A 14 -26.38 24.99 -2.31
CA GLN A 14 -26.65 23.56 -2.47
C GLN A 14 -27.55 23.36 -3.71
N LEU A 15 -26.94 23.11 -4.87
CA LEU A 15 -27.62 22.54 -6.03
C LEU A 15 -28.28 21.22 -5.58
N ARG A 16 -29.55 20.97 -5.96
CA ARG A 16 -30.21 19.68 -5.68
C ARG A 16 -29.30 18.57 -6.20
N ARG A 17 -28.70 17.83 -5.26
CA ARG A 17 -27.72 16.80 -5.57
C ARG A 17 -28.48 15.66 -6.22
N LYS A 18 -28.28 15.47 -7.54
CA LYS A 18 -28.60 14.20 -8.19
C LYS A 18 -27.64 13.18 -7.58
N ASN A 19 -28.14 12.33 -6.69
CA ASN A 19 -27.33 11.35 -6.00
C ASN A 19 -27.24 10.09 -6.85
N VAL A 20 -26.02 9.63 -7.13
CA VAL A 20 -25.80 8.29 -7.69
C VAL A 20 -26.16 7.29 -6.59
N ARG A 21 -27.10 6.38 -6.85
CA ARG A 21 -27.39 5.24 -5.98
C ARG A 21 -26.80 3.99 -6.61
N PHE A 22 -26.06 3.24 -5.81
CA PHE A 22 -25.61 1.90 -6.17
C PHE A 22 -26.68 0.90 -5.74
N ASP A 23 -26.83 -0.18 -6.49
CA ASP A 23 -27.89 -1.17 -6.28
C ASP A 23 -27.31 -2.58 -6.13
N GLN A 24 -26.40 -2.95 -7.05
CA GLN A 24 -25.84 -4.30 -7.11
C GLN A 24 -24.32 -4.28 -7.27
N VAL A 25 -23.69 -5.34 -6.79
CA VAL A 25 -22.27 -5.64 -6.96
C VAL A 25 -22.14 -6.88 -7.83
N THR A 26 -21.33 -6.79 -8.89
CA THR A 26 -20.98 -7.95 -9.73
C THR A 26 -19.51 -8.27 -9.55
N VAL A 27 -19.19 -9.47 -9.06
CA VAL A 27 -17.84 -9.94 -8.80
C VAL A 27 -17.43 -10.93 -9.88
N TYR A 28 -16.27 -10.72 -10.48
CA TYR A 28 -15.68 -11.61 -11.49
C TYR A 28 -14.44 -12.28 -10.90
N TYR A 29 -14.38 -13.62 -10.95
CA TYR A 29 -13.27 -14.38 -10.41
C TYR A 29 -12.33 -14.83 -11.52
N PHE A 30 -11.03 -14.59 -11.34
CA PHE A 30 -10.00 -14.94 -12.31
C PHE A 30 -8.96 -15.83 -11.63
N ALA A 31 -8.55 -16.89 -12.33
CA ALA A 31 -7.38 -17.67 -11.91
C ALA A 31 -6.12 -16.79 -11.93
N ARG A 32 -5.21 -17.00 -10.98
CA ARG A 32 -3.95 -16.26 -10.98
C ARG A 32 -3.06 -16.73 -12.12
N ARG A 33 -2.37 -15.77 -12.73
CA ARG A 33 -1.33 -16.00 -13.74
C ARG A 33 -0.12 -15.17 -13.36
N GLN A 34 1.05 -15.49 -13.91
CA GLN A 34 2.18 -14.60 -13.80
C GLN A 34 1.87 -13.31 -14.58
N GLY A 35 1.96 -12.18 -13.88
CA GLY A 35 1.87 -10.85 -14.48
C GLY A 35 3.26 -10.31 -14.84
N PHE A 36 3.27 -9.29 -15.70
CA PHE A 36 4.46 -8.56 -16.14
C PHE A 36 4.30 -7.04 -16.00
N THR A 37 3.24 -6.62 -15.30
CA THR A 37 2.92 -5.22 -15.02
C THR A 37 3.08 -4.99 -13.53
N SER A 38 4.18 -4.35 -13.12
CA SER A 38 4.43 -4.10 -11.70
C SER A 38 5.18 -2.80 -11.47
N VAL A 39 5.04 -2.26 -10.26
CA VAL A 39 5.82 -1.11 -9.82
C VAL A 39 7.21 -1.61 -9.41
N PRO A 40 8.32 -0.99 -9.88
CA PRO A 40 9.68 -1.50 -9.66
C PRO A 40 10.19 -1.50 -8.23
N SER A 41 9.36 -1.18 -7.22
CA SER A 41 9.77 -1.14 -5.82
C SER A 41 10.21 -2.52 -5.31
N GLN A 42 9.39 -3.55 -5.50
CA GLN A 42 9.72 -4.95 -5.23
C GLN A 42 9.04 -5.86 -6.27
N GLY A 43 9.74 -6.78 -6.94
CA GLY A 43 9.14 -7.47 -8.09
C GLY A 43 9.79 -8.77 -8.56
N GLY A 44 9.26 -9.31 -9.68
CA GLY A 44 9.71 -10.53 -10.34
C GLY A 44 8.83 -11.78 -10.11
N SER A 45 7.65 -11.61 -9.52
CA SER A 45 6.65 -12.68 -9.30
C SER A 45 5.29 -12.03 -9.12
N SER A 46 4.93 -11.16 -10.06
CA SER A 46 3.70 -10.37 -9.99
C SER A 46 2.48 -11.27 -10.17
N LEU A 47 1.44 -11.05 -9.35
CA LEU A 47 0.20 -11.80 -9.41
C LEU A 47 -0.74 -11.15 -10.43
N GLY A 48 -0.74 -11.67 -11.65
CA GLY A 48 -1.69 -11.31 -12.70
C GLY A 48 -2.99 -12.10 -12.59
N MET A 49 -3.95 -11.70 -13.42
CA MET A 49 -5.22 -12.40 -13.63
C MET A 49 -5.21 -13.07 -15.00
N ALA A 50 -5.90 -14.19 -15.14
CA ALA A 50 -6.17 -14.78 -16.44
C ALA A 50 -6.96 -13.81 -17.34
N GLN A 51 -6.85 -13.97 -18.66
CA GLN A 51 -7.57 -13.14 -19.64
C GLN A 51 -9.10 -13.28 -19.53
N ARG A 52 -9.58 -14.43 -19.05
CA ARG A 52 -11.01 -14.73 -18.89
C ARG A 52 -11.30 -15.12 -17.45
N HIS A 53 -12.43 -14.67 -16.94
CA HIS A 53 -12.92 -15.10 -15.63
C HIS A 53 -13.43 -16.55 -15.73
N ASN A 54 -13.39 -17.27 -14.62
CA ASN A 54 -13.93 -18.63 -14.53
C ASN A 54 -15.32 -18.66 -13.88
N SER A 55 -15.72 -17.59 -13.18
CA SER A 55 -17.03 -17.48 -12.55
C SER A 55 -17.40 -16.01 -12.31
N VAL A 56 -18.70 -15.77 -12.15
CA VAL A 56 -19.29 -14.46 -11.90
C VAL A 56 -20.34 -14.62 -10.81
N ARG A 57 -20.38 -13.69 -9.86
CA ARG A 57 -21.42 -13.62 -8.82
C ARG A 57 -22.04 -12.24 -8.79
N ARG A 58 -23.32 -12.16 -8.44
CA ARG A 58 -24.07 -10.90 -8.29
C ARG A 58 -24.64 -10.87 -6.89
N TYR A 59 -24.53 -9.72 -6.25
CA TYR A 59 -24.96 -9.47 -4.88
C TYR A 59 -25.74 -8.16 -4.85
N THR A 60 -26.70 -8.06 -3.95
CA THR A 60 -27.16 -6.75 -3.45
C THR A 60 -26.05 -6.09 -2.62
N LEU A 61 -26.17 -4.78 -2.35
CA LEU A 61 -25.21 -4.10 -1.47
C LEU A 61 -25.14 -4.73 -0.06
N CYS A 62 -26.28 -5.14 0.50
CA CYS A 62 -26.33 -5.73 1.85
C CYS A 62 -25.67 -7.11 1.88
N GLU A 63 -25.96 -7.98 0.91
CA GLU A 63 -25.33 -9.30 0.81
C GLU A 63 -23.82 -9.18 0.61
N PHE A 64 -23.37 -8.23 -0.23
CA PHE A 64 -21.94 -8.03 -0.44
C PHE A 64 -21.23 -7.48 0.80
N ALA A 65 -21.90 -6.61 1.57
CA ALA A 65 -21.35 -6.13 2.84
C ALA A 65 -21.15 -7.29 3.83
N GLN A 66 -22.12 -8.19 3.96
CA GLN A 66 -21.99 -9.40 4.78
C GLN A 66 -20.88 -10.33 4.27
N GLU A 67 -20.79 -10.54 2.95
CA GLU A 67 -19.73 -11.34 2.34
C GLU A 67 -18.33 -10.76 2.65
N GLN A 68 -18.16 -9.43 2.55
CA GLN A 68 -16.91 -8.76 2.90
C GLN A 68 -16.59 -8.90 4.39
N GLU A 69 -17.58 -8.74 5.27
CA GLU A 69 -17.40 -8.90 6.72
C GLU A 69 -16.94 -10.31 7.09
N VAL A 70 -17.57 -11.34 6.52
CA VAL A 70 -17.16 -12.74 6.72
C VAL A 70 -15.74 -12.96 6.20
N ASN A 71 -15.44 -12.50 4.99
CA ASN A 71 -14.12 -12.67 4.37
C ASN A 71 -13.01 -11.96 5.17
N HIS A 72 -13.26 -10.74 5.63
CA HIS A 72 -12.33 -9.99 6.47
C HIS A 72 -12.07 -10.71 7.80
N ARG A 73 -13.12 -11.24 8.43
CA ARG A 73 -13.01 -12.01 9.67
C ARG A 73 -12.19 -13.28 9.49
N GLU A 74 -12.37 -13.98 8.37
CA GLU A 74 -11.57 -15.16 8.04
C GLU A 74 -10.09 -14.84 7.82
N ILE A 75 -9.79 -13.79 7.05
CA ILE A 75 -8.41 -13.35 6.81
C ILE A 75 -7.74 -12.90 8.12
N LEU A 76 -8.46 -12.18 8.97
CA LEU A 76 -7.97 -11.76 10.27
C LEU A 76 -7.65 -12.97 11.16
N ARG A 77 -8.54 -13.97 11.18
CA ARG A 77 -8.32 -15.23 11.90
C ARG A 77 -7.07 -15.95 11.40
N GLU A 78 -6.89 -16.09 10.09
CA GLU A 78 -5.67 -16.70 9.51
C GLU A 78 -4.41 -15.95 9.93
N HIS A 79 -4.43 -14.62 9.90
CA HIS A 79 -3.29 -13.80 10.29
C HIS A 79 -2.94 -13.98 11.77
N LEU A 80 -3.93 -13.95 12.66
CA LEU A 80 -3.72 -14.18 14.09
C LEU A 80 -3.15 -15.59 14.36
N LYS A 81 -3.56 -16.60 13.59
CA LYS A 81 -2.94 -17.95 13.66
C LYS A 81 -1.48 -17.92 13.23
N GLU A 82 -1.16 -17.26 12.13
CA GLU A 82 0.22 -17.12 11.64
C GLU A 82 1.11 -16.44 12.69
N GLU A 83 0.65 -15.37 13.32
CA GLU A 83 1.38 -14.68 14.39
C GLU A 83 1.59 -15.55 15.63
N LYS A 84 0.55 -16.27 16.07
CA LYS A 84 0.67 -17.20 17.20
C LYS A 84 1.62 -18.35 16.91
N LEU A 85 1.54 -18.92 15.71
CA LEU A 85 2.47 -19.95 15.25
C LEU A 85 3.90 -19.43 15.25
N HIS A 86 4.13 -18.24 14.68
CA HIS A 86 5.44 -17.60 14.67
C HIS A 86 5.97 -17.35 16.10
N ALA A 87 5.12 -16.88 17.01
CA ALA A 87 5.48 -16.69 18.42
C ALA A 87 5.82 -18.02 19.11
N LYS A 88 5.11 -19.12 18.82
CA LYS A 88 5.45 -20.48 19.30
C LYS A 88 6.81 -20.93 18.77
N LYS A 89 7.08 -20.77 17.46
CA LYS A 89 8.37 -21.15 16.85
C LYS A 89 9.54 -20.37 17.45
N MET A 90 9.38 -19.06 17.65
CA MET A 90 10.40 -18.21 18.28
C MET A 90 10.77 -18.66 19.70
N LYS A 91 9.81 -19.16 20.48
CA LYS A 91 10.06 -19.72 21.83
C LYS A 91 10.84 -21.04 21.81
N LEU A 92 10.81 -21.76 20.69
CA LEU A 92 11.49 -23.05 20.49
C LEU A 92 12.82 -22.89 19.73
N THR A 93 13.38 -21.68 19.67
CA THR A 93 14.70 -21.45 19.07
C THR A 93 15.83 -21.80 20.05
N LYS A 94 16.82 -22.58 19.59
CA LYS A 94 18.08 -22.80 20.32
C LYS A 94 18.93 -21.53 20.22
N ASN A 95 19.37 -21.01 21.37
CA ASN A 95 20.22 -19.82 21.49
C ASN A 95 19.71 -18.58 20.71
N GLY A 96 18.39 -18.46 20.51
CA GLY A 96 17.74 -17.31 19.87
C GLY A 96 18.01 -17.12 18.36
N THR A 97 18.67 -18.08 17.70
CA THR A 97 19.10 -17.93 16.29
C THR A 97 18.84 -19.15 15.41
N VAL A 98 18.68 -20.35 16.00
CA VAL A 98 18.46 -21.59 15.25
C VAL A 98 17.13 -22.20 15.68
N GLU A 99 16.20 -22.39 14.74
CA GLU A 99 14.93 -23.07 15.02
C GLU A 99 15.18 -24.54 15.42
N SER A 100 14.50 -25.04 16.46
CA SER A 100 14.53 -26.45 16.85
C SER A 100 13.79 -27.33 15.84
N GLU A 101 14.09 -28.63 15.78
CA GLU A 101 13.33 -29.62 14.99
C GLU A 101 11.84 -29.63 15.39
N GLU A 102 11.56 -29.38 16.68
CA GLU A 102 10.19 -29.20 17.19
C GLU A 102 9.51 -27.95 16.64
N ALA A 103 10.26 -26.87 16.35
CA ALA A 103 9.72 -25.65 15.77
C ALA A 103 9.43 -25.81 14.26
N ASP A 104 10.25 -26.58 13.55
CA ASP A 104 10.08 -26.81 12.11
C ASP A 104 8.83 -27.64 11.81
N GLY A 105 8.51 -28.60 12.69
CA GLY A 105 7.30 -29.44 12.59
C GLY A 105 5.97 -28.73 12.88
N LEU A 106 5.97 -27.55 13.52
CA LEU A 106 4.73 -26.84 13.84
C LEU A 106 4.07 -26.23 12.59
N THR A 107 2.78 -26.45 12.46
CA THR A 107 1.89 -25.99 11.41
C THR A 107 0.77 -25.11 11.96
N LEU A 108 -0.06 -24.54 11.08
CA LEU A 108 -1.23 -23.75 11.50
C LEU A 108 -2.29 -24.58 12.22
N GLU A 109 -2.31 -25.90 12.02
CA GLU A 109 -3.24 -26.82 12.68
C GLU A 109 -2.92 -26.99 14.17
N ASP A 110 -1.67 -26.69 14.58
CA ASP A 110 -1.20 -26.76 15.97
C ASP A 110 -1.55 -25.49 16.80
N VAL A 111 -2.31 -24.57 16.22
CA VAL A 111 -2.84 -23.36 16.89
C VAL A 111 -4.34 -23.55 17.11
N SER A 112 -4.76 -23.59 18.38
CA SER A 112 -6.17 -23.73 18.75
C SER A 112 -6.99 -22.53 18.28
N ASP A 113 -8.21 -22.77 17.80
CA ASP A 113 -9.14 -21.72 17.42
C ASP A 113 -9.63 -20.90 18.63
N ASP A 114 -9.70 -21.53 19.81
CA ASP A 114 -10.13 -20.88 21.07
C ASP A 114 -9.13 -19.83 21.56
N ASP A 115 -7.87 -19.93 21.10
CA ASP A 115 -6.84 -18.96 21.42
C ASP A 115 -7.00 -17.68 20.59
N ILE A 116 -7.85 -17.63 19.57
CA ILE A 116 -7.90 -16.53 18.60
C ILE A 116 -9.01 -15.54 18.95
N ASP A 117 -8.61 -14.38 19.46
CA ASP A 117 -9.54 -13.31 19.79
C ASP A 117 -9.82 -12.42 18.56
N VAL A 118 -10.70 -12.90 17.67
CA VAL A 118 -11.09 -12.16 16.47
C VAL A 118 -12.09 -11.03 16.79
N GLU A 119 -12.85 -11.15 17.87
CA GLU A 119 -13.94 -10.22 18.21
C GLU A 119 -13.45 -8.91 18.83
N ASN A 120 -12.34 -8.93 19.58
CA ASN A 120 -11.78 -7.73 20.22
C ASN A 120 -10.77 -6.98 19.34
N VAL A 121 -10.63 -7.37 18.07
CA VAL A 121 -9.68 -6.77 17.14
C VAL A 121 -10.43 -5.96 16.09
N GLU A 122 -10.16 -4.65 16.05
CA GLU A 122 -10.74 -3.80 15.00
C GLU A 122 -10.16 -4.18 13.64
N VAL A 123 -11.04 -4.43 12.67
CA VAL A 123 -10.65 -4.81 11.30
C VAL A 123 -9.78 -3.72 10.64
N ASP A 124 -10.00 -2.45 10.99
CA ASP A 124 -9.23 -1.31 10.51
C ASP A 124 -7.79 -1.26 11.10
N ASP A 125 -7.53 -1.90 12.24
CA ASP A 125 -6.19 -1.98 12.85
C ASP A 125 -5.28 -2.97 12.13
N TYR A 126 -5.85 -3.97 11.46
CA TYR A 126 -5.13 -4.94 10.65
C TYR A 126 -5.09 -4.46 9.21
N PHE A 127 -4.14 -3.57 8.90
CA PHE A 127 -3.78 -3.07 7.56
C PHE A 127 -3.96 -4.15 6.46
N PHE A 128 -5.19 -4.31 5.94
CA PHE A 128 -5.60 -5.48 5.15
C PHE A 128 -4.87 -5.59 3.80
N LEU A 129 -4.22 -4.49 3.38
CA LEU A 129 -3.49 -4.38 2.12
C LEU A 129 -1.97 -4.41 2.32
N GLN A 130 -1.47 -5.28 3.20
CA GLN A 130 -0.04 -5.51 3.29
C GLN A 130 0.51 -6.13 1.99
N PRO A 131 1.68 -5.67 1.50
CA PRO A 131 2.32 -6.27 0.34
C PRO A 131 2.59 -7.76 0.55
N LEU A 132 2.15 -8.62 -0.38
CA LEU A 132 2.42 -10.04 -0.31
C LEU A 132 3.92 -10.35 -0.53
N PRO A 133 4.59 -11.05 0.40
CA PRO A 133 5.98 -11.46 0.24
C PRO A 133 6.18 -12.30 -1.02
N THR A 134 7.37 -12.21 -1.63
CA THR A 134 7.70 -12.97 -2.85
C THR A 134 7.48 -14.47 -2.69
N LYS A 135 7.76 -15.05 -1.52
CA LYS A 135 7.50 -16.47 -1.22
C LYS A 135 6.01 -16.81 -1.35
N ARG A 136 5.13 -16.00 -0.75
CA ARG A 136 3.66 -16.18 -0.80
C ARG A 136 3.12 -15.98 -2.22
N ARG A 137 3.61 -14.97 -2.95
CA ARG A 137 3.27 -14.78 -4.37
C ARG A 137 3.62 -15.98 -5.23
N ARG A 138 4.83 -16.54 -5.09
CA ARG A 138 5.25 -17.75 -5.82
C ARG A 138 4.40 -18.97 -5.47
N ALA A 139 4.00 -19.12 -4.21
CA ALA A 139 3.10 -20.20 -3.78
C ALA A 139 1.73 -20.10 -4.46
N LEU A 140 1.12 -18.90 -4.47
CA LEU A 140 -0.16 -18.65 -5.15
C LEU A 140 -0.10 -18.92 -6.66
N LEU A 141 0.99 -18.53 -7.32
CA LEU A 141 1.22 -18.82 -8.74
C LEU A 141 1.26 -20.33 -9.01
N ARG A 142 2.03 -21.07 -8.20
CA ARG A 142 2.14 -22.53 -8.33
C ARG A 142 0.83 -23.25 -8.06
N ALA A 143 0.09 -22.84 -7.03
CA ALA A 143 -1.24 -23.36 -6.72
C ALA A 143 -2.23 -23.12 -7.88
N SER A 144 -2.01 -22.09 -8.69
CA SER A 144 -2.79 -21.79 -9.89
C SER A 144 -2.23 -22.44 -11.18
N GLY A 145 -1.32 -23.42 -11.05
CA GLY A 145 -0.75 -24.17 -12.18
C GLY A 145 0.47 -23.51 -12.85
N VAL A 146 0.99 -22.39 -12.32
CA VAL A 146 2.22 -21.76 -12.82
C VAL A 146 3.44 -22.35 -12.11
N HIS A 147 3.87 -23.54 -12.54
CA HIS A 147 4.98 -24.25 -11.90
C HIS A 147 6.35 -23.62 -12.22
N ARG A 148 6.52 -23.11 -13.44
CA ARG A 148 7.73 -22.40 -13.90
C ARG A 148 7.44 -20.91 -13.95
N ILE A 149 8.01 -20.18 -13.00
CA ILE A 149 7.88 -18.72 -12.90
C ILE A 149 9.01 -18.10 -13.70
N ASP A 150 8.66 -17.25 -14.67
CA ASP A 150 9.60 -16.52 -15.49
C ASP A 150 10.41 -15.50 -14.66
N ALA A 151 11.71 -15.43 -14.91
CA ALA A 151 12.63 -14.53 -14.23
C ALA A 151 12.90 -13.24 -15.02
N GLU A 152 12.42 -13.10 -16.26
CA GLU A 152 12.62 -11.93 -17.11
C GLU A 152 12.15 -10.65 -16.42
N GLU A 153 10.90 -10.61 -15.93
CA GLU A 153 10.35 -9.47 -15.18
C GLU A 153 11.26 -9.09 -13.99
N LYS A 154 11.82 -10.09 -13.28
CA LYS A 154 12.71 -9.82 -12.15
C LYS A 154 13.98 -9.09 -12.60
N GLN A 155 14.53 -9.47 -13.75
CA GLN A 155 15.73 -8.88 -14.32
C GLN A 155 15.45 -7.46 -14.83
N GLU A 156 14.37 -7.26 -15.57
CA GLU A 156 13.93 -5.95 -16.04
C GLU A 156 13.71 -4.96 -14.89
N LEU A 157 12.98 -5.36 -13.85
CA LEU A 157 12.74 -4.49 -12.68
C LEU A 157 14.02 -4.23 -11.88
N ARG A 158 15.01 -5.13 -11.92
CA ARG A 158 16.33 -4.86 -11.35
C ARG A 158 17.04 -3.77 -12.17
N ALA A 159 17.03 -3.88 -13.51
CA ALA A 159 17.63 -2.88 -14.38
C ALA A 159 16.97 -1.50 -14.21
N ILE A 160 15.63 -1.44 -14.14
CA ILE A 160 14.90 -0.18 -13.90
C ILE A 160 15.27 0.43 -12.54
N ARG A 161 15.40 -0.38 -11.49
CA ARG A 161 15.82 0.13 -10.17
C ARG A 161 17.22 0.73 -10.21
N LEU A 162 18.17 0.04 -10.80
CA LEU A 162 19.54 0.53 -10.96
C LEU A 162 19.57 1.82 -11.78
N SER A 163 18.84 1.87 -12.90
CA SER A 163 18.71 3.08 -13.71
C SER A 163 18.09 4.25 -12.94
N ARG A 164 17.15 3.99 -12.02
CA ARG A 164 16.55 5.03 -11.16
C ARG A 164 17.49 5.50 -10.04
N GLU A 165 18.58 4.79 -9.78
CA GLU A 165 19.62 5.29 -8.88
C GLU A 165 20.47 6.38 -9.55
N GLU A 166 20.48 6.45 -10.89
CA GLU A 166 21.14 7.49 -11.68
C GLU A 166 20.19 8.69 -11.87
N CYS A 167 19.97 9.45 -10.81
CA CYS A 167 19.20 10.69 -10.88
C CYS A 167 19.69 11.74 -9.90
N GLY A 168 19.38 13.01 -10.17
CA GLY A 168 19.86 14.14 -9.38
C GLY A 168 21.22 14.65 -9.88
N CYS A 169 21.93 15.38 -9.03
CA CYS A 169 23.29 15.84 -9.32
C CYS A 169 24.33 15.01 -8.56
N ASP A 170 25.48 14.79 -9.20
CA ASP A 170 26.64 14.10 -8.59
C ASP A 170 27.49 15.01 -7.69
N CYS A 171 27.03 16.24 -7.47
CA CYS A 171 27.69 17.22 -6.62
C CYS A 171 27.83 16.69 -5.19
N ARG A 172 29.00 16.88 -4.57
CA ARG A 172 29.26 16.48 -3.17
C ARG A 172 29.42 17.72 -2.31
N LEU A 173 28.52 17.90 -1.35
CA LEU A 173 28.43 19.07 -0.45
C LEU A 173 28.10 20.39 -1.16
N TYR A 174 28.76 20.73 -2.27
CA TYR A 174 28.62 22.00 -2.97
C TYR A 174 28.09 21.83 -4.40
N CYS A 175 27.14 22.66 -4.81
CA CYS A 175 26.71 22.78 -6.21
C CYS A 175 27.24 24.08 -6.81
N ASP A 176 28.01 23.97 -7.88
CA ASP A 176 28.32 25.09 -8.78
C ASP A 176 27.11 25.33 -9.72
N PRO A 177 26.55 26.55 -9.80
CA PRO A 177 25.44 26.86 -10.72
C PRO A 177 25.70 26.49 -12.18
N GLU A 178 26.95 26.60 -12.63
CA GLU A 178 27.35 26.37 -14.03
C GLU A 178 27.71 24.91 -14.31
N ALA A 179 28.05 24.10 -13.31
CA ALA A 179 28.44 22.69 -13.48
C ALA A 179 27.40 21.68 -12.97
N CYS A 180 26.52 22.08 -12.04
CA CYS A 180 25.53 21.18 -11.47
C CYS A 180 24.44 20.82 -12.49
N ALA A 181 24.27 19.53 -12.77
CA ALA A 181 23.26 19.03 -13.70
C ALA A 181 21.83 19.55 -13.41
N CYS A 182 21.42 19.58 -12.14
CA CYS A 182 20.11 20.11 -11.76
C CYS A 182 19.97 21.62 -12.02
N SER A 183 21.03 22.38 -11.77
CA SER A 183 21.07 23.84 -12.00
C SER A 183 21.02 24.16 -13.49
N GLN A 184 21.83 23.47 -14.30
CA GLN A 184 21.82 23.61 -15.76
C GLN A 184 20.46 23.22 -16.36
N ALA A 185 19.79 22.22 -15.79
CA ALA A 185 18.44 21.82 -16.17
C ALA A 185 17.33 22.75 -15.63
N GLY A 186 17.67 23.77 -14.83
CA GLY A 186 16.70 24.72 -14.27
C GLY A 186 15.71 24.10 -13.28
N ILE A 187 16.07 22.97 -12.65
CA ILE A 187 15.23 22.27 -11.66
C ILE A 187 15.85 22.29 -10.28
N LYS A 188 15.02 22.16 -9.25
CA LYS A 188 15.48 22.11 -7.85
C LYS A 188 16.30 20.85 -7.62
N CYS A 189 17.39 20.96 -6.83
CA CYS A 189 18.04 19.78 -6.27
C CYS A 189 17.07 19.09 -5.29
N GLN A 190 16.80 17.81 -5.50
CA GLN A 190 15.96 16.97 -4.64
C GLN A 190 16.84 16.06 -3.76
N VAL A 191 16.59 16.05 -2.46
CA VAL A 191 17.24 15.13 -1.51
C VAL A 191 16.17 14.42 -0.70
N ASP A 192 15.92 13.15 -1.03
CA ASP A 192 14.93 12.31 -0.36
C ASP A 192 15.51 11.57 0.84
N ARG A 193 16.77 11.14 0.71
CA ARG A 193 17.56 10.50 1.76
C ARG A 193 19.00 10.98 1.65
N MET A 194 19.84 10.59 2.62
CA MET A 194 21.24 11.03 2.65
C MET A 194 21.91 10.83 1.28
N SER A 195 22.34 11.93 0.67
CA SER A 195 23.01 11.97 -0.64
C SER A 195 22.25 11.33 -1.81
N PHE A 196 20.91 11.34 -1.80
CA PHE A 196 20.11 10.82 -2.91
C PHE A 196 18.74 11.52 -3.00
N PRO A 197 18.25 11.89 -4.19
CA PRO A 197 18.92 11.87 -5.49
C PRO A 197 20.17 12.77 -5.60
N CYS A 198 20.20 13.91 -4.91
CA CYS A 198 21.35 14.83 -4.97
C CYS A 198 22.30 14.65 -3.77
N GLY A 199 23.61 14.72 -4.02
CA GLY A 199 24.67 14.66 -2.99
C GLY A 199 25.04 16.01 -2.32
N CYS A 200 24.45 17.12 -2.78
CA CYS A 200 24.73 18.45 -2.26
C CYS A 200 24.12 18.68 -0.87
N SER A 201 24.85 19.40 -0.02
CA SER A 201 24.37 19.76 1.31
C SER A 201 23.38 20.93 1.24
N ARG A 202 22.63 21.16 2.32
CA ARG A 202 21.69 22.27 2.40
C ARG A 202 22.40 23.61 2.25
N ASP A 203 23.53 23.77 2.92
CA ASP A 203 24.22 25.05 3.02
C ASP A 203 25.22 25.28 1.86
N GLY A 204 25.64 24.22 1.17
CA GLY A 204 26.55 24.31 0.01
C GLY A 204 25.86 24.27 -1.36
N CYS A 205 24.54 24.08 -1.43
CA CYS A 205 23.87 23.99 -2.72
C CYS A 205 23.68 25.37 -3.38
N GLY A 206 24.56 25.73 -4.32
CA GLY A 206 24.47 26.95 -5.13
C GLY A 206 23.44 26.91 -6.26
N ASN A 207 22.66 25.84 -6.41
CA ASN A 207 21.63 25.77 -7.46
C ASN A 207 20.59 26.90 -7.32
N MET A 208 20.50 27.76 -8.32
CA MET A 208 19.62 28.94 -8.32
C MET A 208 18.12 28.59 -8.35
N ALA A 209 17.74 27.44 -8.92
CA ALA A 209 16.37 26.96 -8.88
C ALA A 209 15.95 26.55 -7.46
N GLY A 210 16.94 26.27 -6.59
CA GLY A 210 16.79 25.95 -5.19
C GLY A 210 17.02 24.48 -4.87
N ARG A 211 16.79 24.14 -3.60
CA ARG A 211 16.94 22.79 -3.06
C ARG A 211 15.76 22.43 -2.18
N ILE A 212 15.34 21.18 -2.24
CA ILE A 212 14.24 20.65 -1.43
C ILE A 212 14.66 19.32 -0.82
N GLU A 213 14.32 19.17 0.46
CA GLU A 213 14.56 17.96 1.23
C GLU A 213 13.23 17.31 1.59
N PHE A 214 13.21 15.98 1.55
CA PHE A 214 12.09 15.22 2.07
C PHE A 214 11.96 15.44 3.58
N ASN A 215 10.77 15.84 4.02
CA ASN A 215 10.46 16.08 5.42
C ASN A 215 9.44 15.03 5.91
N PRO A 216 9.88 14.01 6.65
CA PRO A 216 8.98 12.96 7.14
C PRO A 216 7.94 13.47 8.14
N ILE A 217 8.26 14.53 8.89
CA ILE A 217 7.32 15.14 9.85
C ILE A 217 6.15 15.77 9.11
N ARG A 218 6.41 16.49 8.00
CA ARG A 218 5.35 17.10 7.19
C ARG A 218 4.34 16.07 6.68
N VAL A 219 4.83 14.92 6.22
CA VAL A 219 3.97 13.81 5.77
C VAL A 219 3.13 13.27 6.93
N ARG A 220 3.77 13.01 8.07
CA ARG A 220 3.11 12.47 9.27
C ARG A 220 2.03 13.41 9.82
N THR A 221 2.32 14.71 9.91
CA THR A 221 1.34 15.72 10.35
C THR A 221 0.15 15.81 9.40
N HIS A 222 0.40 15.79 8.08
CA HIS A 222 -0.68 15.80 7.09
C HIS A 222 -1.58 14.56 7.20
N TYR A 223 -0.98 13.38 7.41
CA TYR A 223 -1.73 12.15 7.64
C TYR A 223 -2.68 12.28 8.85
N LEU A 224 -2.14 12.68 10.01
CA LEU A 224 -2.95 12.83 11.24
C LEU A 224 -4.10 13.82 11.04
N HIS A 225 -3.83 14.99 10.45
CA HIS A 225 -4.88 15.99 10.18
C HIS A 225 -5.95 15.47 9.23
N THR A 226 -5.56 14.65 8.25
CA THR A 226 -6.49 14.10 7.26
C THR A 226 -7.41 13.07 7.90
N ILE A 227 -6.85 12.15 8.69
CA ILE A 227 -7.64 11.14 9.41
C ILE A 227 -8.62 11.81 10.39
N MET A 228 -8.14 12.74 11.23
CA MET A 228 -9.01 13.47 12.16
C MET A 228 -10.16 14.20 11.45
N LYS A 229 -9.90 14.79 10.28
CA LYS A 229 -10.93 15.46 9.48
C LYS A 229 -11.97 14.46 8.97
N LEU A 230 -11.54 13.32 8.44
CA LEU A 230 -12.44 12.28 7.93
C LEU A 230 -13.31 11.68 9.04
N GLU A 231 -12.75 11.44 10.22
CA GLU A 231 -13.51 10.98 11.39
C GLU A 231 -14.60 11.97 11.80
N LEU A 232 -14.28 13.28 11.83
CA LEU A 232 -15.26 14.33 12.11
C LEU A 232 -16.36 14.39 11.05
N GLU A 233 -16.02 14.19 9.77
CA GLU A 233 -16.99 14.15 8.67
C GLU A 233 -17.90 12.91 8.75
N ASN A 234 -17.37 11.76 9.16
CA ASN A 234 -18.15 10.53 9.37
C ASN A 234 -19.11 10.67 10.56
N LYS A 235 -18.65 11.21 11.70
CA LYS A 235 -19.51 11.48 12.88
C LYS A 235 -20.69 12.40 12.52
N ARG A 236 -20.48 13.37 11.63
CA ARG A 236 -21.53 14.30 11.16
C ARG A 236 -22.51 13.65 10.19
N GLN A 237 -22.12 12.57 9.50
CA GLN A 237 -22.98 11.83 8.57
C GLN A 237 -23.78 10.72 9.26
N GLY A 238 -23.19 10.04 10.25
CA GLY A 238 -23.88 9.02 11.06
C GLY A 238 -24.97 9.58 12.02
N GLY A 239 -24.96 10.88 12.29
CA GLY A 239 -25.98 11.56 13.11
C GLY A 239 -27.19 12.10 12.35
N ARG A 240 -27.33 11.83 11.05
CA ARG A 240 -28.45 12.33 10.25
C ARG A 240 -29.56 11.28 10.19
N PRO A 241 -30.72 11.48 10.85
CA PRO A 241 -31.83 10.54 10.75
C PRO A 241 -32.27 10.40 9.29
N PRO A 242 -32.73 9.21 8.86
CA PRO A 242 -33.31 9.06 7.53
C PRO A 242 -34.47 10.05 7.38
N ALA A 243 -34.47 10.80 6.27
CA ALA A 243 -35.60 11.63 5.92
C ALA A 243 -36.84 10.73 5.75
N PRO A 244 -38.01 11.12 6.27
CA PRO A 244 -39.23 10.33 6.09
C PRO A 244 -39.48 10.14 4.60
N GLU A 245 -39.73 8.89 4.20
CA GLU A 245 -40.18 8.55 2.86
C GLU A 245 -41.59 9.13 2.67
N GLU A 246 -41.76 9.98 1.65
CA GLU A 246 -43.06 10.36 1.08
C GLU A 246 -43.44 9.39 -0.03
#